data_AF-A0A0C9S7W5-F1
#
_entry.id   AF-A0A0C9S7W5-F1
#
_cell.length_a   1.000
_cell.length_b   1.000
_cell.length_c   1.000
_cell.angle_alpha   90.00
_cell.angle_beta   90.00
_cell.angle_gamma   90.00
#
_symmetry.space_group_name_H-M   'P 1'
#
loop_
_entity.id
_entity.type
_entity.pdbx_description
1 polymer ?
#
loop_
_entity_poly.entity_id
_entity_poly.type
_entity_poly.pdbx_seq_one_letter_code
_entity_poly.pdbx_strand_id
1 'polypeptide(L)'
;MKKRIWGPCCCHLFYWQISLGFIVFDKNAVNICWSLSQRVGVVLTGSSFFISRCLHVANLRSEVDSVCSILQVVASMPGCRPLEEACEEYFSKHFDYCTTANTGFRMLEEASFMRIIQHSDLVVTSEERVLDAVLTWGSHEDDLQGWEAINEQLESCPPATVFAQRLKPLNDLLPLVRFPLMPLALLQKLEESNLSNQILVFQQLIAEALEYLQSDAVSLTNEQKQLSKVFEINNQSRLSSCIRFHHRPTSFKELLYINDGDRNGVIYYAGTSYGEHTWMNPVLIENISVTASSPLSRYTDGKALISRRYQGTSFAGPCIEHGRSSAWWKVDLGKDHQLMCNYYTLRQDGSAGYMRSWKLQGSLDGENWTDLRLHVNDQTTCRPGQFASWPIHGANAYLPFRFFRVLLTGPTTSLSWNLCICYLELYGYFK
;
A
#
# COMPACT_ATOMS: atom_id res chain seq x y z
N MET A 1 -43.91 51.40 9.19
CA MET A 1 -42.74 51.57 8.30
C MET A 1 -41.49 51.27 9.12
N LYS A 2 -40.73 50.19 8.91
CA LYS A 2 -39.89 49.90 7.75
C LYS A 2 -39.71 48.38 7.60
N LYS A 3 -40.02 47.83 6.42
CA LYS A 3 -39.54 46.52 5.97
C LYS A 3 -38.02 46.58 5.89
N ARG A 4 -37.28 45.77 6.66
CA ARG A 4 -35.87 45.50 6.38
C ARG A 4 -35.82 44.40 5.32
N ILE A 5 -35.62 44.82 4.09
CA ILE A 5 -35.32 43.98 2.94
C ILE A 5 -33.92 43.42 3.18
N TRP A 6 -33.82 42.11 3.44
CA TRP A 6 -32.55 41.39 3.36
C TRP A 6 -32.25 41.16 1.88
N GLY A 7 -31.48 42.08 1.30
CA GLY A 7 -30.95 41.95 -0.06
C GLY A 7 -29.77 40.94 -0.14
N PRO A 8 -29.22 40.70 -1.34
CA PRO A 8 -28.33 39.59 -1.71
C PRO A 8 -26.92 39.60 -1.05
N CYS A 9 -26.72 40.33 0.05
CA CYS A 9 -25.42 40.52 0.67
C CYS A 9 -24.86 39.28 1.38
N CYS A 10 -25.69 38.35 1.87
CA CYS A 10 -25.19 37.15 2.57
C CYS A 10 -24.43 36.20 1.64
N CYS A 11 -24.87 36.04 0.39
CA CYS A 11 -24.16 35.23 -0.60
C CYS A 11 -22.83 35.89 -1.02
N HIS A 12 -22.76 37.22 -1.08
CA HIS A 12 -21.56 37.96 -1.44
C HIS A 12 -20.45 37.92 -0.37
N LEU A 13 -20.82 37.86 0.92
CA LEU A 13 -19.85 37.73 2.01
C LEU A 13 -19.13 36.37 2.01
N PHE A 14 -19.85 35.27 1.76
CA PHE A 14 -19.25 33.95 1.57
C PHE A 14 -18.37 33.89 0.31
N TYR A 15 -18.79 34.57 -0.76
CA TYR A 15 -18.03 34.66 -2.02
C TYR A 15 -16.66 35.34 -1.83
N TRP A 16 -16.56 36.32 -0.93
CA TRP A 16 -15.30 36.99 -0.59
C TRP A 16 -14.42 36.19 0.37
N GLN A 17 -14.98 35.46 1.34
CA GLN A 17 -14.20 34.58 2.22
C GLN A 17 -13.52 33.44 1.46
N ILE A 18 -14.20 32.86 0.47
CA ILE A 18 -13.64 31.84 -0.44
C ILE A 18 -12.54 32.43 -1.34
N SER A 19 -12.58 33.73 -1.64
CA SER A 19 -11.59 34.40 -2.50
C SER A 19 -10.33 34.86 -1.74
N LEU A 20 -10.40 34.98 -0.41
CA LEU A 20 -9.31 35.45 0.46
C LEU A 20 -8.63 34.34 1.29
N GLY A 21 -8.95 33.07 1.03
CA GLY A 21 -8.21 31.94 1.61
C GLY A 21 -8.48 31.61 3.07
N PHE A 22 -9.53 32.18 3.68
CA PHE A 22 -10.02 31.81 5.01
C PHE A 22 -11.38 31.11 4.86
N ILE A 23 -11.40 29.77 4.91
CA ILE A 23 -12.64 28.99 4.93
C ILE A 23 -12.79 28.39 6.32
N VAL A 24 -13.65 28.98 7.14
CA VAL A 24 -14.17 28.35 8.37
C VAL A 24 -15.50 27.72 7.99
N PHE A 25 -15.55 26.39 7.89
CA PHE A 25 -16.78 25.64 7.63
C PHE A 25 -17.59 25.52 8.93
N ASP A 26 -18.38 26.54 9.25
CA ASP A 26 -19.41 26.41 10.29
C ASP A 26 -20.66 25.71 9.71
N LYS A 27 -20.97 24.53 10.25
CA LYS A 27 -22.12 23.69 9.85
C LYS A 27 -23.45 24.45 9.85
N ASN A 28 -23.63 25.42 10.75
CA ASN A 28 -24.85 26.24 10.81
C ASN A 28 -24.88 27.29 9.70
N ALA A 29 -23.75 27.93 9.39
CA ALA A 29 -23.67 28.96 8.36
C ALA A 29 -23.89 28.40 6.95
N VAL A 30 -23.37 27.19 6.67
CA VAL A 30 -23.55 26.54 5.37
C VAL A 30 -24.97 26.03 5.17
N ASN A 31 -25.58 25.42 6.19
CA ASN A 31 -26.98 24.98 6.13
C ASN A 31 -27.96 26.13 5.91
N ILE A 32 -27.71 27.30 6.51
CA ILE A 32 -28.51 28.51 6.28
C ILE A 32 -28.36 29.00 4.84
N CYS A 33 -27.14 29.03 4.28
CA CYS A 33 -26.90 29.41 2.88
C CYS A 33 -27.52 28.43 1.87
N TRP A 34 -27.46 27.13 2.13
CA TRP A 34 -28.07 26.11 1.27
C TRP A 34 -29.61 26.21 1.27
N SER A 35 -30.21 26.40 2.45
CA SER A 35 -31.65 26.63 2.61
C SER A 35 -32.13 27.92 1.91
N LEU A 36 -31.33 28.99 1.99
CA LEU A 36 -31.60 30.25 1.28
C LEU A 36 -31.45 30.10 -0.25
N SER A 37 -30.48 29.31 -0.72
CA SER A 37 -30.28 29.01 -2.15
C SER A 37 -31.45 28.22 -2.75
N GLN A 38 -31.93 27.20 -2.03
CA GLN A 38 -33.11 26.40 -2.40
C GLN A 38 -34.39 27.26 -2.52
N ARG A 39 -34.52 28.30 -1.70
CA ARG A 39 -35.69 29.21 -1.73
C ARG A 39 -35.68 30.23 -2.87
N VAL A 40 -34.54 30.49 -3.52
CA VAL A 40 -34.40 31.56 -4.54
C VAL A 40 -34.38 31.02 -5.98
N GLY A 41 -34.51 29.70 -6.21
CA GLY A 41 -34.69 29.15 -7.55
C GLY A 41 -33.45 29.21 -8.45
N VAL A 42 -32.25 29.37 -7.88
CA VAL A 42 -30.96 29.34 -8.59
C VAL A 42 -30.37 27.92 -8.52
N VAL A 43 -31.14 26.92 -8.95
CA VAL A 43 -30.89 25.51 -8.58
C VAL A 43 -29.86 24.80 -9.46
N LEU A 44 -29.65 25.24 -10.71
CA LEU A 44 -28.89 24.42 -11.68
C LEU A 44 -27.47 24.91 -12.01
N THR A 45 -27.15 26.19 -11.81
CA THR A 45 -25.81 26.74 -12.14
C THR A 45 -24.92 26.98 -10.92
N GLY A 46 -25.51 27.19 -9.73
CA GLY A 46 -24.75 27.38 -8.49
C GLY A 46 -24.21 26.08 -7.88
N SER A 47 -24.94 24.97 -8.05
CA SER A 47 -24.57 23.64 -7.54
C SER A 47 -23.36 23.06 -8.28
N SER A 48 -23.33 23.14 -9.62
CA SER A 48 -22.20 22.65 -10.42
C SER A 48 -20.92 23.46 -10.20
N PHE A 49 -21.04 24.78 -10.03
CA PHE A 49 -19.89 25.65 -9.78
C PHE A 49 -19.34 25.48 -8.36
N PHE A 50 -20.21 25.30 -7.36
CA PHE A 50 -19.79 24.98 -6.00
C PHE A 50 -19.11 23.60 -5.93
N ILE A 51 -19.70 22.57 -6.53
CA ILE A 51 -19.11 21.22 -6.62
C ILE A 51 -17.76 21.27 -7.36
N SER A 52 -17.68 21.95 -8.50
CA SER A 52 -16.44 22.12 -9.27
C SER A 52 -15.35 22.82 -8.47
N ARG A 53 -15.69 23.84 -7.66
CA ARG A 53 -14.73 24.58 -6.84
C ARG A 53 -14.33 23.82 -5.58
N CYS A 54 -15.22 23.04 -4.98
CA CYS A 54 -14.89 22.11 -3.88
C CYS A 54 -13.99 20.97 -4.37
N LEU A 55 -14.26 20.38 -5.54
CA LEU A 55 -13.38 19.42 -6.20
C LEU A 55 -12.01 20.03 -6.53
N HIS A 56 -12.00 21.28 -7.01
CA HIS A 56 -10.76 22.01 -7.29
C HIS A 56 -9.96 22.27 -6.01
N VAL A 57 -10.61 22.63 -4.89
CA VAL A 57 -9.96 22.83 -3.59
C VAL A 57 -9.46 21.50 -3.00
N ALA A 58 -10.24 20.42 -3.09
CA ALA A 58 -9.82 19.08 -2.68
C ALA A 58 -8.61 18.57 -3.49
N ASN A 59 -8.53 18.91 -4.77
CA ASN A 59 -7.41 18.54 -5.64
C ASN A 59 -6.18 19.46 -5.54
N LEU A 60 -6.30 20.70 -5.04
CA LEU A 60 -5.20 21.70 -5.04
C LEU A 60 -4.68 22.09 -3.67
N ARG A 61 -5.36 21.74 -2.56
CA ARG A 61 -4.89 22.07 -1.21
C ARG A 61 -4.86 20.84 -0.32
N SER A 62 -3.63 20.39 -0.13
CA SER A 62 -3.13 19.45 0.87
C SER A 62 -3.35 19.94 2.30
N GLU A 63 -4.60 20.13 2.74
CA GLU A 63 -4.96 20.35 4.15
C GLU A 63 -6.05 19.36 4.57
N VAL A 64 -5.66 18.39 5.41
CA VAL A 64 -6.49 17.28 5.94
C VAL A 64 -7.78 17.76 6.60
N ASP A 65 -7.72 18.93 7.23
CA ASP A 65 -8.83 19.55 7.95
C ASP A 65 -10.02 19.87 7.05
N SER A 66 -9.78 20.01 5.74
CA SER A 66 -10.82 20.33 4.78
C SER A 66 -11.70 19.12 4.45
N VAL A 67 -11.12 17.92 4.27
CA VAL A 67 -11.86 16.76 3.72
C VAL A 67 -12.90 16.20 4.69
N CYS A 68 -12.54 16.02 5.97
CA CYS A 68 -13.48 15.56 6.99
C CYS A 68 -14.60 16.58 7.21
N SER A 69 -14.26 17.87 7.20
CA SER A 69 -15.22 18.97 7.34
C SER A 69 -16.16 19.06 6.14
N ILE A 70 -15.65 18.84 4.93
CA ILE A 70 -16.46 18.79 3.70
C ILE A 70 -17.43 17.60 3.76
N LEU A 71 -16.97 16.41 4.14
CA LEU A 71 -17.84 15.22 4.27
C LEU A 71 -18.99 15.45 5.27
N GLN A 72 -18.72 16.07 6.41
CA GLN A 72 -19.77 16.42 7.39
C GLN A 72 -20.81 17.39 6.84
N VAL A 73 -20.37 18.38 6.06
CA VAL A 73 -21.24 19.38 5.44
C VAL A 73 -22.06 18.75 4.30
N VAL A 74 -21.43 17.89 3.50
CA VAL A 74 -22.06 17.18 2.38
C VAL A 74 -23.12 16.19 2.87
N ALA A 75 -22.88 15.49 3.98
CA ALA A 75 -23.86 14.60 4.59
C ALA A 75 -25.19 15.31 4.96
N SER A 76 -25.12 16.62 5.26
CA SER A 76 -26.30 17.45 5.57
C SER A 76 -27.01 18.02 4.32
N MET A 77 -26.47 17.81 3.11
CA MET A 77 -26.97 18.40 1.85
C MET A 77 -27.45 17.31 0.86
N PRO A 78 -28.77 17.11 0.70
CA PRO A 78 -29.28 16.18 -0.32
C PRO A 78 -28.99 16.71 -1.74
N GLY A 79 -28.20 15.97 -2.52
CA GLY A 79 -27.92 16.24 -3.94
C GLY A 79 -26.44 16.31 -4.35
N CYS A 80 -25.49 16.19 -3.42
CA CYS A 80 -24.05 16.34 -3.67
C CYS A 80 -23.26 15.01 -3.72
N ARG A 81 -23.87 13.92 -4.23
CA ARG A 81 -23.22 12.59 -4.30
C ARG A 81 -21.85 12.57 -4.98
N PRO A 82 -21.61 13.27 -6.11
CA PRO A 82 -20.29 13.25 -6.76
C PRO A 82 -19.17 13.87 -5.90
N LEU A 83 -19.52 14.84 -5.03
CA LEU A 83 -18.56 15.44 -4.11
C LEU A 83 -18.28 14.53 -2.93
N GLU A 84 -19.32 13.84 -2.43
CA GLU A 84 -19.19 12.82 -1.39
C GLU A 84 -18.28 11.68 -1.86
N GLU A 85 -18.55 11.13 -3.04
CA GLU A 85 -17.75 10.07 -3.67
C GLU A 85 -16.28 10.50 -3.87
N ALA A 86 -16.03 11.71 -4.37
CA ALA A 86 -14.67 12.21 -4.57
C ALA A 86 -13.92 12.43 -3.23
N CYS A 87 -14.61 12.88 -2.18
CA CYS A 87 -14.02 13.03 -0.86
C CYS A 87 -13.75 11.66 -0.20
N GLU A 88 -14.66 10.69 -0.37
CA GLU A 88 -14.47 9.31 0.09
C GLU A 88 -13.30 8.64 -0.64
N GLU A 89 -13.17 8.83 -1.95
CA GLU A 89 -12.06 8.33 -2.77
C GLU A 89 -10.72 8.94 -2.31
N TYR A 90 -10.66 10.25 -2.11
CA TYR A 90 -9.46 10.93 -1.62
C TYR A 90 -9.07 10.44 -0.22
N PHE A 91 -10.05 10.35 0.70
CA PHE A 91 -9.79 9.82 2.05
C PHE A 91 -9.26 8.40 1.96
N SER A 92 -9.87 7.56 1.11
CA SER A 92 -9.47 6.17 0.96
C SER A 92 -8.03 6.04 0.43
N LYS A 93 -7.62 6.88 -0.53
CA LYS A 93 -6.25 6.90 -1.07
C LYS A 93 -5.20 7.43 -0.08
N HIS A 94 -5.62 8.23 0.89
CA HIS A 94 -4.75 8.87 1.88
C HIS A 94 -5.11 8.51 3.33
N PHE A 95 -5.65 7.31 3.54
CA PHE A 95 -6.27 6.90 4.81
C PHE A 95 -5.36 7.07 6.03
N ASP A 96 -4.12 6.58 5.94
CA ASP A 96 -3.14 6.65 7.04
C ASP A 96 -2.83 8.10 7.43
N TYR A 97 -2.75 9.00 6.45
CA TYR A 97 -2.50 10.41 6.68
C TYR A 97 -3.73 11.08 7.31
N CYS A 98 -4.93 10.79 6.82
CA CYS A 98 -6.19 11.33 7.35
C CYS A 98 -6.49 10.88 8.78
N THR A 99 -6.10 9.66 9.15
CA THR A 99 -6.34 9.09 10.50
C THR A 99 -5.27 9.47 11.52
N THR A 100 -4.05 9.77 11.08
CA THR A 100 -2.95 10.18 11.97
C THR A 100 -2.89 11.69 12.19
N ALA A 101 -3.16 12.50 11.15
CA ALA A 101 -2.97 13.94 11.22
C ALA A 101 -4.15 14.70 11.86
N ASN A 102 -5.35 14.11 11.93
CA ASN A 102 -6.56 14.80 12.39
C ASN A 102 -7.53 13.82 13.10
N THR A 103 -8.19 14.27 14.17
CA THR A 103 -9.27 13.54 14.85
C THR A 103 -10.66 13.78 14.24
N GLY A 104 -10.77 14.67 13.25
CA GLY A 104 -12.01 15.10 12.60
C GLY A 104 -12.77 13.97 11.89
N PHE A 105 -12.11 12.86 11.58
CA PHE A 105 -12.79 11.67 11.06
C PHE A 105 -13.74 11.05 12.09
N ARG A 106 -13.52 11.25 13.40
CA ARG A 106 -14.44 10.80 14.47
C ARG A 106 -15.83 11.41 14.34
N MET A 107 -15.94 12.57 13.70
CA MET A 107 -17.20 13.28 13.54
C MET A 107 -17.93 12.88 12.25
N LEU A 108 -17.39 11.93 11.47
CA LEU A 108 -18.06 11.36 10.30
C LEU A 108 -19.23 10.48 10.71
N GLU A 109 -20.27 10.48 9.88
CA GLU A 109 -21.40 9.56 10.02
C GLU A 109 -20.97 8.12 9.72
N GLU A 110 -21.65 7.16 10.34
CA GLU A 110 -21.39 5.72 10.18
C GLU A 110 -21.37 5.31 8.70
N ALA A 111 -22.34 5.78 7.91
CA ALA A 111 -22.45 5.43 6.50
C ALA A 111 -21.24 5.89 5.67
N SER A 112 -20.75 7.12 5.91
CA SER A 112 -19.58 7.65 5.20
C SER A 112 -18.30 6.91 5.61
N PHE A 113 -18.11 6.67 6.91
CA PHE A 113 -16.93 5.96 7.39
C PHE A 113 -16.90 4.49 6.93
N MET A 114 -18.07 3.83 6.90
CA MET A 114 -18.22 2.49 6.36
C MET A 114 -17.88 2.44 4.86
N ARG A 115 -18.33 3.41 4.06
CA ARG A 115 -17.99 3.48 2.63
C ARG A 115 -16.51 3.71 2.38
N ILE A 116 -15.84 4.54 3.20
CA ILE A 116 -14.38 4.73 3.13
C ILE A 116 -13.67 3.40 3.39
N ILE A 117 -14.02 2.68 4.46
CA ILE A 117 -13.38 1.39 4.78
C ILE A 117 -13.68 0.33 3.71
N GLN A 118 -14.84 0.37 3.08
CA GLN A 118 -15.22 -0.58 2.01
C GLN A 118 -14.71 -0.17 0.62
N HIS A 119 -14.13 1.03 0.48
CA HIS A 119 -13.74 1.58 -0.81
C HIS A 119 -12.70 0.68 -1.50
N SER A 120 -12.83 0.52 -2.83
CA SER A 120 -11.91 -0.30 -3.63
C SER A 120 -10.48 0.21 -3.55
N ASP A 121 -10.30 1.52 -3.51
CA ASP A 121 -8.99 2.18 -3.56
C ASP A 121 -8.43 2.50 -2.16
N LEU A 122 -8.89 1.81 -1.11
CA LEU A 122 -8.40 2.05 0.25
C LEU A 122 -6.92 1.65 0.37
N VAL A 123 -6.05 2.63 0.58
CA VAL A 123 -4.61 2.44 0.75
C VAL A 123 -4.23 2.57 2.22
N VAL A 124 -3.76 1.48 2.82
CA VAL A 124 -3.31 1.41 4.22
C VAL A 124 -1.96 0.72 4.33
N THR A 125 -1.14 1.15 5.29
CA THR A 125 0.16 0.52 5.60
C THR A 125 0.01 -0.82 6.32
N SER A 126 -1.05 -1.00 7.11
CA SER A 126 -1.38 -2.28 7.76
C SER A 126 -2.86 -2.36 8.13
N GLU A 127 -3.39 -3.57 8.33
CA GLU A 127 -4.75 -3.75 8.87
C GLU A 127 -4.85 -3.32 10.34
N GLU A 128 -3.72 -3.29 11.07
CA GLU A 128 -3.66 -2.70 12.42
C GLU A 128 -4.06 -1.21 12.39
N ARG A 129 -3.65 -0.47 11.35
CA ARG A 129 -4.06 0.95 11.19
C ARG A 129 -5.56 1.10 10.96
N VAL A 130 -6.17 0.16 10.23
CA VAL A 130 -7.62 0.13 10.05
C VAL A 130 -8.30 -0.14 11.39
N LEU A 131 -7.79 -1.10 12.17
CA LEU A 131 -8.30 -1.40 13.50
C LEU A 131 -8.22 -0.18 14.43
N ASP A 132 -7.07 0.48 14.48
CA ASP A 132 -6.86 1.70 15.26
C ASP A 132 -7.88 2.78 14.88
N ALA A 133 -8.07 3.02 13.59
CA ALA A 133 -9.01 4.01 13.09
C ALA A 133 -10.46 3.65 13.45
N VAL A 134 -10.86 2.38 13.34
CA VAL A 134 -12.21 1.90 13.68
C VAL A 134 -12.50 2.08 15.16
N LEU A 135 -11.56 1.69 16.03
CA LEU A 135 -11.72 1.83 17.48
C LEU A 135 -11.69 3.29 17.92
N THR A 136 -10.79 4.10 17.33
CA THR A 136 -10.70 5.53 17.60
C THR A 136 -11.97 6.28 17.14
N TRP A 137 -12.55 5.90 16.00
CA TRP A 137 -13.84 6.43 15.54
C TRP A 137 -14.98 6.03 16.49
N GLY A 138 -14.95 4.81 17.02
CA GLY A 138 -15.96 4.34 17.97
C GLY A 138 -15.89 5.02 19.33
N SER A 139 -14.69 5.39 19.79
CA SER A 139 -14.47 5.93 21.14
C SER A 139 -15.16 7.27 21.37
N HIS A 140 -15.75 7.45 22.55
CA HIS A 140 -16.40 8.70 22.93
C HIS A 140 -15.42 9.75 23.48
N GLU A 141 -14.28 9.34 24.04
CA GLU A 141 -13.29 10.25 24.62
C GLU A 141 -12.26 10.75 23.58
N ASP A 142 -12.07 12.07 23.53
CA ASP A 142 -11.24 12.75 22.51
C ASP A 142 -9.75 12.36 22.56
N ASP A 143 -9.25 11.90 23.70
CA ASP A 143 -7.83 11.62 23.92
C ASP A 143 -7.41 10.17 23.60
N LEU A 144 -8.35 9.25 23.37
CA LEU A 144 -8.03 7.84 23.14
C LEU A 144 -7.67 7.58 21.69
N GLN A 145 -6.43 7.19 21.41
CA GLN A 145 -5.96 6.85 20.07
C GLN A 145 -5.36 5.45 20.04
N GLY A 146 -5.84 4.65 19.09
CA GLY A 146 -5.35 3.28 18.87
C GLY A 146 -5.90 2.25 19.85
N TRP A 147 -5.70 0.98 19.50
CA TRP A 147 -6.27 -0.14 20.24
C TRP A 147 -5.66 -0.32 21.64
N GLU A 148 -4.38 0.02 21.83
CA GLU A 148 -3.69 -0.11 23.12
C GLU A 148 -4.28 0.82 24.20
N ALA A 149 -4.46 2.12 23.87
CA ALA A 149 -5.04 3.09 24.81
C ALA A 149 -6.50 2.75 25.17
N ILE A 150 -7.27 2.25 24.20
CA ILE A 150 -8.64 1.81 24.42
C ILE A 150 -8.69 0.54 25.26
N ASN A 151 -7.74 -0.38 25.05
CA ASN A 151 -7.62 -1.59 25.85
C ASN A 151 -7.33 -1.30 27.33
N GLU A 152 -6.48 -0.30 27.61
CA GLU A 152 -6.23 0.18 28.98
C GLU A 152 -7.48 0.78 29.61
N GLN A 153 -8.24 1.60 28.88
CA GLN A 153 -9.49 2.16 29.41
C GLN A 153 -10.53 1.09 29.72
N LEU A 154 -10.57 0.02 28.93
CA LEU A 154 -11.47 -1.12 29.17
C LEU A 154 -11.14 -1.91 30.44
N GLU A 155 -9.96 -1.75 31.04
CA GLU A 155 -9.68 -2.29 32.38
C GLU A 155 -10.54 -1.63 33.45
N SER A 156 -10.82 -0.33 33.28
CA SER A 156 -11.49 0.49 34.26
C SER A 156 -13.00 0.67 33.99
N CYS A 157 -13.41 0.59 32.71
CA CYS A 157 -14.77 0.90 32.27
C CYS A 157 -15.33 -0.15 31.30
N PRO A 158 -16.63 -0.46 31.35
CA PRO A 158 -17.23 -1.37 30.38
C PRO A 158 -17.34 -0.72 28.98
N PRO A 159 -17.41 -1.53 27.89
CA PRO A 159 -17.50 -1.03 26.51
C PRO A 159 -18.70 -0.11 26.26
N ALA A 160 -19.80 -0.32 26.99
CA ALA A 160 -20.98 0.54 26.91
C ALA A 160 -20.71 1.99 27.35
N THR A 161 -19.70 2.22 28.20
CA THR A 161 -19.27 3.56 28.61
C THR A 161 -18.26 4.13 27.62
N VAL A 162 -17.28 3.33 27.18
CA VAL A 162 -16.20 3.77 26.28
C VAL A 162 -16.71 4.13 24.88
N PHE A 163 -17.64 3.35 24.34
CA PHE A 163 -18.18 3.53 22.98
C PHE A 163 -19.59 4.14 22.96
N ALA A 164 -20.28 4.20 24.11
CA ALA A 164 -21.61 4.79 24.27
C ALA A 164 -22.59 4.35 23.15
N GLN A 165 -23.12 5.32 22.39
CA GLN A 165 -24.09 5.07 21.30
C GLN A 165 -23.46 4.42 20.06
N ARG A 166 -22.12 4.42 19.94
CA ARG A 166 -21.38 3.88 18.79
C ARG A 166 -21.00 2.42 18.93
N LEU A 167 -21.34 1.77 20.06
CA LEU A 167 -21.03 0.35 20.28
C LEU A 167 -21.69 -0.57 19.23
N LYS A 168 -22.93 -0.26 18.81
CA LYS A 168 -23.63 -1.05 17.78
C LYS A 168 -23.00 -0.83 16.39
N PRO A 169 -22.83 0.41 15.90
CA PRO A 169 -22.08 0.69 14.68
C PRO A 169 -20.66 0.08 14.66
N LEU A 170 -19.98 0.07 15.81
CA LEU A 170 -18.65 -0.54 15.93
C LEU A 170 -18.69 -2.04 15.62
N ASN A 171 -19.68 -2.76 16.14
CA ASN A 171 -19.86 -4.18 15.83
C ASN A 171 -20.13 -4.45 14.35
N ASP A 172 -20.70 -3.48 13.63
CA ASP A 172 -20.93 -3.58 12.18
C ASP A 172 -19.66 -3.23 11.37
N LEU A 173 -18.77 -2.39 11.92
CA LEU A 173 -17.49 -2.01 11.30
C LEU A 173 -16.36 -3.01 11.55
N LEU A 174 -16.32 -3.65 12.72
CA LEU A 174 -15.27 -4.61 13.09
C LEU A 174 -15.08 -5.74 12.06
N PRO A 175 -16.15 -6.35 11.49
CA PRO A 175 -16.01 -7.33 10.41
C PRO A 175 -15.36 -6.80 9.12
N LEU A 176 -15.21 -5.48 8.95
CA LEU A 176 -14.54 -4.89 7.80
C LEU A 176 -13.00 -4.85 7.97
N VAL A 177 -12.50 -5.12 9.17
CA VAL A 177 -11.07 -5.27 9.47
C VAL A 177 -10.63 -6.69 9.12
N ARG A 178 -9.51 -6.83 8.41
CA ARG A 178 -9.05 -8.13 7.89
C ARG A 178 -8.06 -8.78 8.86
N PHE A 179 -8.55 -9.19 10.03
CA PHE A 179 -7.76 -9.86 11.08
C PHE A 179 -6.90 -11.03 10.60
N PRO A 180 -7.35 -11.93 9.68
CA PRO A 180 -6.52 -13.03 9.18
C PRO A 180 -5.21 -12.59 8.50
N LEU A 181 -5.10 -11.32 8.11
CA LEU A 181 -3.92 -10.75 7.43
C LEU A 181 -2.96 -10.03 8.38
N MET A 182 -3.29 -9.95 9.67
CA MET A 182 -2.42 -9.35 10.69
C MET A 182 -1.30 -10.31 11.11
N PRO A 183 -0.13 -9.80 11.57
CA PRO A 183 0.92 -10.65 12.10
C PRO A 183 0.45 -11.51 13.29
N LEU A 184 0.86 -12.78 13.34
CA LEU A 184 0.48 -13.71 14.41
C LEU A 184 0.79 -13.16 15.81
N ALA A 185 1.95 -12.54 15.98
CA ALA A 185 2.36 -11.95 17.27
C ALA A 185 1.43 -10.81 17.73
N LEU A 186 0.83 -10.07 16.78
CA LEU A 186 -0.16 -9.04 17.09
C LEU A 186 -1.50 -9.69 17.44
N LEU A 187 -1.95 -10.70 16.68
CA LEU A 187 -3.19 -11.41 16.96
C LEU A 187 -3.19 -12.09 18.33
N GLN A 188 -2.05 -12.66 18.75
CA GLN A 188 -1.89 -13.22 20.10
C GLN A 188 -2.03 -12.16 21.19
N LYS A 189 -1.43 -10.98 21.00
CA LYS A 189 -1.63 -9.84 21.92
C LYS A 189 -3.08 -9.37 21.98
N LEU A 190 -3.75 -9.33 20.82
CA LEU A 190 -5.16 -8.94 20.75
C LEU A 190 -6.08 -9.99 21.38
N GLU A 191 -5.75 -11.28 21.28
CA GLU A 191 -6.49 -12.37 21.94
C GLU A 191 -6.48 -12.22 23.46
N GLU A 192 -5.32 -11.87 24.03
CA GLU A 192 -5.13 -11.64 25.47
C GLU A 192 -5.71 -10.31 25.98
N SER A 193 -6.14 -9.43 25.07
CA SER A 193 -6.59 -8.08 25.38
C SER A 193 -8.00 -8.02 26.00
N ASN A 194 -8.28 -6.96 26.75
CA ASN A 194 -9.61 -6.66 27.29
C ASN A 194 -10.66 -6.41 26.20
N LEU A 195 -10.24 -5.99 25.00
CA LEU A 195 -11.11 -5.89 23.82
C LEU A 195 -11.71 -7.26 23.46
N SER A 196 -10.88 -8.31 23.43
CA SER A 196 -11.32 -9.69 23.18
C SER A 196 -12.21 -10.21 24.31
N ASN A 197 -11.89 -9.90 25.55
CA ASN A 197 -12.67 -10.37 26.70
C ASN A 197 -14.07 -9.72 26.80
N GLN A 198 -14.20 -8.46 26.36
CA GLN A 198 -15.42 -7.67 26.59
C GLN A 198 -16.28 -7.46 25.34
N ILE A 199 -15.74 -7.70 24.13
CA ILE A 199 -16.47 -7.55 22.86
C ILE A 199 -16.53 -8.90 22.14
N LEU A 200 -17.69 -9.56 22.23
CA LEU A 200 -17.89 -10.92 21.68
C LEU A 200 -17.61 -11.02 20.17
N VAL A 201 -18.01 -10.01 19.39
CA VAL A 201 -17.75 -9.98 17.94
C VAL A 201 -16.24 -9.95 17.68
N PHE A 202 -15.50 -9.15 18.43
CA PHE A 202 -14.04 -9.04 18.31
C PHE A 202 -13.35 -10.37 18.65
N GLN A 203 -13.77 -11.01 19.74
CA GLN A 203 -13.28 -12.34 20.14
C GLN A 203 -13.48 -13.38 19.05
N GLN A 204 -14.67 -13.44 18.44
CA GLN A 204 -14.98 -14.38 17.37
C GLN A 204 -14.11 -14.14 16.13
N LEU A 205 -13.86 -12.88 15.77
CA LEU A 205 -13.04 -12.51 14.63
C LEU A 205 -11.56 -12.89 14.82
N ILE A 206 -11.02 -12.73 16.03
CA ILE A 206 -9.64 -13.12 16.35
C ILE A 206 -9.49 -14.64 16.38
N ALA A 207 -10.44 -15.34 17.01
CA ALA A 207 -10.44 -16.80 17.05
C ALA A 207 -10.47 -17.39 15.63
N GLU A 208 -11.32 -16.86 14.75
CA GLU A 208 -11.38 -17.23 13.32
C GLU A 208 -10.04 -16.99 12.61
N ALA A 209 -9.39 -15.83 12.86
CA ALA A 209 -8.10 -15.49 12.26
C ALA A 209 -6.97 -16.42 12.73
N LEU A 210 -6.93 -16.76 14.02
CA LEU A 210 -5.94 -17.67 14.59
C LEU A 210 -6.12 -19.11 14.09
N GLU A 211 -7.37 -19.60 14.01
CA GLU A 211 -7.68 -20.92 13.45
C GLU A 211 -7.26 -21.01 11.98
N TYR A 212 -7.53 -19.96 11.19
CA TYR A 212 -7.10 -19.87 9.79
C TYR A 212 -5.58 -19.99 9.66
N LEU A 213 -4.81 -19.19 10.40
CA LEU A 213 -3.34 -19.21 10.35
C LEU A 213 -2.73 -20.54 10.85
N GLN A 214 -3.38 -21.19 11.82
CA GLN A 214 -2.97 -22.51 12.29
C GLN A 214 -3.26 -23.60 11.24
N SER A 215 -4.37 -23.50 10.52
CA SER A 215 -4.73 -24.44 9.46
C SER A 215 -3.75 -24.40 8.26
N ASP A 216 -3.26 -23.20 7.90
CA ASP A 216 -2.21 -23.02 6.88
C ASP A 216 -0.84 -23.56 7.35
N ALA A 217 -0.57 -23.56 8.66
CA ALA A 217 0.67 -24.07 9.24
C ALA A 217 0.74 -25.61 9.31
N VAL A 218 -0.41 -26.31 9.28
CA VAL A 218 -0.45 -27.78 9.22
C VAL A 218 -0.16 -28.24 7.79
N SER A 219 1.13 -28.29 7.45
CA SER A 219 1.62 -29.02 6.28
C SER A 219 1.30 -30.51 6.45
N LEU A 220 0.23 -30.95 5.79
CA LEU A 220 -0.15 -32.35 5.62
C LEU A 220 1.05 -33.16 5.13
N THR A 221 1.36 -34.26 5.83
CA THR A 221 2.26 -35.31 5.32
C THR A 221 1.67 -35.95 4.06
N ASN A 222 2.54 -36.37 3.15
CA ASN A 222 2.24 -36.71 1.75
C ASN A 222 1.25 -37.88 1.51
N GLU A 223 0.63 -38.47 2.53
CA GLU A 223 -0.24 -39.65 2.36
C GLU A 223 -1.76 -39.37 2.45
N GLN A 224 -2.20 -38.16 2.79
CA GLN A 224 -3.65 -37.85 2.92
C GLN A 224 -4.26 -37.04 1.76
N LYS A 225 -3.51 -36.81 0.66
CA LYS A 225 -3.95 -36.04 -0.52
C LYS A 225 -5.03 -36.69 -1.40
N GLN A 226 -5.41 -37.95 -1.15
CA GLN A 226 -6.38 -38.65 -2.02
C GLN A 226 -7.79 -38.78 -1.44
N LEU A 227 -7.99 -38.51 -0.14
CA LEU A 227 -9.33 -38.58 0.48
C LEU A 227 -9.92 -37.21 0.87
N SER A 228 -9.18 -36.10 0.71
CA SER A 228 -9.67 -34.74 0.98
C SER A 228 -10.37 -34.06 -0.21
N LYS A 229 -10.19 -34.57 -1.44
CA LYS A 229 -10.74 -33.96 -2.67
C LYS A 229 -12.27 -33.90 -2.75
N VAL A 230 -12.99 -34.67 -1.93
CA VAL A 230 -14.47 -34.65 -1.90
C VAL A 230 -14.99 -33.79 -0.74
N PHE A 231 -14.20 -33.55 0.31
CA PHE A 231 -14.58 -32.69 1.44
C PHE A 231 -14.15 -31.22 1.27
N GLU A 232 -13.13 -30.94 0.44
CA GLU A 232 -12.63 -29.58 0.16
C GLU A 232 -13.59 -28.74 -0.72
N ILE A 233 -14.42 -29.37 -1.55
CA ILE A 233 -15.26 -28.64 -2.54
C ILE A 233 -16.39 -27.83 -1.86
N ASN A 234 -16.88 -28.26 -0.68
CA ASN A 234 -18.03 -27.61 -0.03
C ASN A 234 -17.66 -26.48 0.95
N ASN A 235 -16.43 -26.43 1.46
CA ASN A 235 -15.99 -25.38 2.42
C ASN A 235 -15.13 -24.29 1.77
N GLN A 236 -14.30 -24.60 0.76
CA GLN A 236 -13.54 -23.56 0.04
C GLN A 236 -14.47 -22.58 -0.69
N SER A 237 -15.61 -23.04 -1.21
CA SER A 237 -16.55 -22.15 -1.89
C SER A 237 -17.19 -21.08 -0.97
N ARG A 238 -17.20 -21.26 0.36
CA ARG A 238 -17.72 -20.27 1.33
C ARG A 238 -16.63 -19.37 1.91
N LEU A 239 -15.41 -19.88 2.14
CA LEU A 239 -14.28 -19.06 2.62
C LEU A 239 -13.64 -18.24 1.50
N SER A 240 -13.50 -18.78 0.28
CA SER A 240 -12.97 -18.08 -0.88
C SER A 240 -13.86 -16.94 -1.39
N SER A 241 -15.09 -16.80 -0.91
CA SER A 241 -15.96 -15.64 -1.20
C SER A 241 -15.91 -14.53 -0.15
N CYS A 242 -15.21 -14.73 0.97
CA CYS A 242 -15.22 -13.79 2.07
C CYS A 242 -14.07 -12.77 1.93
N ILE A 243 -14.43 -11.49 1.76
CA ILE A 243 -13.51 -10.36 1.51
C ILE A 243 -12.43 -10.23 2.61
N ARG A 244 -12.71 -10.72 3.83
CA ARG A 244 -11.83 -10.66 5.01
C ARG A 244 -10.55 -11.49 4.89
N PHE A 245 -10.53 -12.49 4.02
CA PHE A 245 -9.36 -13.36 3.78
C PHE A 245 -8.55 -12.95 2.54
N HIS A 246 -9.00 -11.92 1.83
CA HIS A 246 -8.29 -11.38 0.68
C HIS A 246 -7.62 -10.08 1.11
N HIS A 247 -6.42 -9.78 0.61
CA HIS A 247 -5.82 -8.46 0.83
C HIS A 247 -6.69 -7.35 0.22
N ARG A 248 -6.69 -6.14 0.81
CA ARG A 248 -7.30 -4.96 0.15
C ARG A 248 -6.64 -4.81 -1.22
N PRO A 249 -7.33 -4.28 -2.25
CA PRO A 249 -6.66 -3.93 -3.49
C PRO A 249 -5.44 -3.08 -3.13
N THR A 250 -4.28 -3.69 -3.24
CA THR A 250 -3.05 -3.06 -2.81
C THR A 250 -2.77 -1.94 -3.81
N SER A 251 -2.28 -0.79 -3.36
CA SER A 251 -1.58 0.16 -4.27
C SER A 251 -0.45 -0.53 -5.06
N PHE A 252 -0.07 -1.73 -4.64
CA PHE A 252 0.85 -2.62 -5.32
C PHE A 252 0.15 -3.46 -6.40
N LYS A 253 0.66 -3.37 -7.63
CA LYS A 253 0.40 -4.27 -8.74
C LYS A 253 1.14 -5.60 -8.51
N GLU A 254 0.40 -6.71 -8.57
CA GLU A 254 1.01 -8.04 -8.54
C GLU A 254 1.66 -8.38 -9.91
N LEU A 255 2.93 -8.76 -9.85
CA LEU A 255 3.82 -9.03 -10.98
C LEU A 255 4.54 -10.35 -10.73
N LEU A 256 3.93 -11.46 -11.15
CA LEU A 256 4.38 -12.82 -10.82
C LEU A 256 5.38 -13.37 -11.84
N TYR A 257 6.40 -14.06 -11.32
CA TYR A 257 7.28 -14.88 -12.14
C TYR A 257 6.51 -16.05 -12.76
N ILE A 258 6.58 -16.17 -14.08
CA ILE A 258 6.04 -17.33 -14.83
C ILE A 258 7.17 -18.17 -15.40
N ASN A 259 8.13 -17.54 -16.07
CA ASN A 259 9.31 -18.22 -16.60
C ASN A 259 10.47 -17.25 -16.87
N ASP A 260 11.66 -17.83 -17.07
CA ASP A 260 12.88 -17.09 -17.38
C ASP A 260 12.73 -16.16 -18.60
N GLY A 261 12.91 -14.85 -18.36
CA GLY A 261 12.85 -13.84 -19.41
C GLY A 261 11.44 -13.51 -19.91
N ASP A 262 10.42 -13.73 -19.06
CA ASP A 262 9.03 -13.38 -19.34
C ASP A 262 8.80 -11.84 -19.43
N ARG A 263 7.53 -11.45 -19.39
CA ARG A 263 7.07 -10.06 -19.52
C ARG A 263 6.24 -9.59 -18.33
N ASN A 264 6.37 -10.27 -17.21
CA ASN A 264 5.52 -10.04 -16.03
C ASN A 264 6.29 -9.42 -14.86
N GLY A 265 7.58 -9.14 -15.02
CA GLY A 265 8.38 -8.49 -14.00
C GLY A 265 8.24 -6.96 -13.97
N VAL A 266 8.79 -6.38 -12.91
CA VAL A 266 8.74 -4.95 -12.57
C VAL A 266 9.42 -4.09 -13.62
N ILE A 267 10.59 -4.49 -14.09
CA ILE A 267 11.38 -3.73 -15.06
C ILE A 267 10.68 -3.76 -16.42
N TYR A 268 10.10 -4.90 -16.81
CA TYR A 268 9.22 -4.95 -17.98
C TYR A 268 8.01 -4.01 -17.83
N TYR A 269 7.29 -4.09 -16.72
CA TYR A 269 6.10 -3.29 -16.47
C TYR A 269 6.39 -1.79 -16.51
N ALA A 270 7.46 -1.34 -15.84
CA ALA A 270 7.94 0.04 -15.88
C ALA A 270 8.33 0.49 -17.30
N GLY A 271 8.94 -0.41 -18.09
CA GLY A 271 9.28 -0.13 -19.49
C GLY A 271 8.07 0.00 -20.43
N THR A 272 6.90 -0.49 -20.03
CA THR A 272 5.64 -0.32 -20.77
C THR A 272 4.82 0.89 -20.32
N SER A 273 5.41 1.81 -19.54
CA SER A 273 4.64 2.86 -18.83
C SER A 273 3.48 2.25 -18.06
N TYR A 274 3.78 1.24 -17.25
CA TYR A 274 2.80 0.55 -16.40
C TYR A 274 1.62 -0.07 -17.19
N GLY A 275 1.91 -0.54 -18.41
CA GLY A 275 0.94 -1.22 -19.29
C GLY A 275 0.29 -0.31 -20.35
N GLU A 276 0.56 0.99 -20.35
CA GLU A 276 -0.05 1.93 -21.30
C GLU A 276 0.58 1.92 -22.69
N HIS A 277 1.86 1.52 -22.79
CA HIS A 277 2.67 1.67 -24.01
C HIS A 277 3.45 0.40 -24.36
N THR A 278 3.91 0.35 -25.62
CA THR A 278 4.87 -0.66 -26.05
C THR A 278 6.18 -0.51 -25.27
N TRP A 279 6.78 -1.64 -24.90
CA TRP A 279 7.99 -1.66 -24.09
C TRP A 279 9.11 -0.80 -24.69
N MET A 280 9.63 0.12 -23.88
CA MET A 280 10.88 0.83 -24.07
C MET A 280 11.78 0.58 -22.86
N ASN A 281 13.10 0.72 -23.05
CA ASN A 281 14.03 0.52 -21.94
C ASN A 281 13.77 1.58 -20.85
N PRO A 282 13.44 1.19 -19.61
CA PRO A 282 13.00 2.14 -18.58
C PRO A 282 14.12 3.08 -18.11
N VAL A 283 15.39 2.78 -18.39
CA VAL A 283 16.50 3.73 -18.18
C VAL A 283 16.51 4.85 -19.23
N LEU A 284 16.02 4.60 -20.45
CA LEU A 284 15.97 5.63 -21.51
C LEU A 284 14.83 6.62 -21.32
N ILE A 285 13.75 6.20 -20.65
CA ILE A 285 12.60 7.05 -20.29
C ILE A 285 12.68 7.56 -18.84
N GLU A 286 13.83 7.38 -18.18
CA GLU A 286 14.13 7.90 -16.83
C GLU A 286 13.20 7.41 -15.70
N ASN A 287 12.45 6.33 -15.92
CA ASN A 287 11.60 5.71 -14.89
C ASN A 287 12.43 4.91 -13.87
N ILE A 288 13.51 4.26 -14.34
CA ILE A 288 14.40 3.42 -13.53
C ILE A 288 15.83 3.90 -13.75
N SER A 289 16.64 3.95 -12.69
CA SER A 289 18.08 4.17 -12.82
C SER A 289 18.87 2.92 -12.45
N VAL A 290 19.95 2.65 -13.20
CA VAL A 290 20.81 1.49 -12.99
C VAL A 290 22.25 1.95 -12.90
N THR A 291 22.92 1.55 -11.83
CA THR A 291 24.31 1.90 -11.53
C THR A 291 25.12 0.65 -11.22
N ALA A 292 26.44 0.75 -11.37
CA ALA A 292 27.37 -0.33 -11.11
C ALA A 292 28.45 0.13 -10.13
N SER A 293 29.16 -0.85 -9.57
CA SER A 293 30.33 -0.61 -8.74
C SER A 293 31.54 -0.08 -9.51
N SER A 294 31.60 -0.34 -10.83
CA SER A 294 32.63 0.18 -11.74
C SER A 294 32.09 1.36 -12.58
N PRO A 295 32.97 2.26 -13.06
CA PRO A 295 32.56 3.36 -13.94
C PRO A 295 31.88 2.89 -15.22
N LEU A 296 31.02 3.74 -15.78
CA LEU A 296 30.36 3.51 -17.07
C LEU A 296 31.40 3.22 -18.16
N SER A 297 31.16 2.18 -18.95
CA SER A 297 32.02 1.81 -20.07
C SER A 297 31.21 1.08 -21.15
N ARG A 298 31.86 0.68 -22.25
CA ARG A 298 31.24 -0.19 -23.27
C ARG A 298 30.82 -1.58 -22.75
N TYR A 299 31.28 -1.98 -21.56
CA TYR A 299 30.94 -3.26 -20.92
C TYR A 299 30.13 -3.09 -19.64
N THR A 300 30.16 -1.90 -19.05
CA THR A 300 29.42 -1.54 -17.84
C THR A 300 28.41 -0.48 -18.24
N ASP A 301 27.24 -0.90 -18.70
CA ASP A 301 26.14 -0.02 -19.07
C ASP A 301 24.83 -0.53 -18.45
N GLY A 302 24.24 0.26 -17.56
CA GLY A 302 22.97 -0.06 -16.92
C GLY A 302 21.83 -0.27 -17.92
N LYS A 303 21.87 0.39 -19.07
CA LYS A 303 20.89 0.19 -20.16
C LYS A 303 20.95 -1.23 -20.70
N ALA A 304 22.16 -1.80 -20.80
CA ALA A 304 22.35 -3.17 -21.27
C ALA A 304 21.84 -4.18 -20.24
N LEU A 305 22.05 -3.93 -18.95
CA LEU A 305 21.61 -4.84 -17.87
C LEU A 305 20.09 -5.07 -17.85
N ILE A 306 19.30 -4.03 -18.09
CA ILE A 306 17.84 -4.14 -18.08
C ILE A 306 17.23 -4.16 -19.49
N SER A 307 18.08 -4.39 -20.49
CA SER A 307 17.65 -4.64 -21.85
C SER A 307 17.13 -6.06 -21.98
N ARG A 308 16.10 -6.27 -22.81
CA ARG A 308 15.68 -7.63 -23.16
C ARG A 308 16.56 -8.30 -24.22
N ARG A 309 17.56 -7.59 -24.76
CA ARG A 309 18.49 -8.13 -25.75
C ARG A 309 19.68 -8.75 -25.04
N TYR A 310 20.07 -9.94 -25.51
CA TYR A 310 21.27 -10.59 -25.01
C TYR A 310 22.51 -9.74 -25.32
N GLN A 311 23.35 -9.53 -24.31
CA GLN A 311 24.63 -8.86 -24.44
C GLN A 311 25.75 -9.87 -24.14
N GLY A 312 26.63 -10.11 -25.13
CA GLY A 312 27.72 -11.09 -25.00
C GLY A 312 28.81 -10.69 -24.01
N THR A 313 28.92 -9.41 -23.66
CA THR A 313 29.86 -8.93 -22.65
C THR A 313 29.23 -7.79 -21.87
N SER A 314 28.91 -8.04 -20.61
CA SER A 314 28.28 -7.07 -19.70
C SER A 314 28.67 -7.41 -18.27
N PHE A 315 29.37 -6.51 -17.59
CA PHE A 315 29.80 -6.76 -16.21
C PHE A 315 29.96 -5.49 -15.38
N ALA A 316 29.83 -5.66 -14.07
CA ALA A 316 30.24 -4.69 -13.06
C ALA A 316 31.48 -5.20 -12.30
N GLY A 317 32.35 -4.29 -11.90
CA GLY A 317 33.58 -4.61 -11.19
C GLY A 317 34.73 -5.05 -12.12
N PRO A 318 35.88 -5.45 -11.55
CA PRO A 318 36.13 -5.49 -10.12
C PRO A 318 36.48 -4.07 -9.62
N CYS A 319 36.03 -3.71 -8.42
CA CYS A 319 36.50 -2.52 -7.71
C CYS A 319 37.06 -2.91 -6.33
N ILE A 320 37.91 -2.06 -5.78
CA ILE A 320 38.46 -2.24 -4.43
C ILE A 320 37.82 -1.20 -3.51
N GLU A 321 37.05 -1.67 -2.54
CA GLU A 321 36.40 -0.87 -1.51
C GLU A 321 36.96 -1.28 -0.15
N HIS A 322 37.60 -0.36 0.57
CA HIS A 322 38.22 -0.62 1.88
C HIS A 322 39.18 -1.83 1.88
N GLY A 323 39.99 -1.96 0.83
CA GLY A 323 40.96 -3.05 0.68
C GLY A 323 40.35 -4.42 0.34
N ARG A 324 39.04 -4.50 0.09
CA ARG A 324 38.33 -5.72 -0.33
C ARG A 324 37.79 -5.57 -1.74
N SER A 325 37.85 -6.66 -2.51
CA SER A 325 37.22 -6.70 -3.84
C SER A 325 35.70 -6.67 -3.70
N SER A 326 35.06 -5.89 -4.56
CA SER A 326 33.62 -5.65 -4.58
C SER A 326 33.15 -5.61 -6.03
N ALA A 327 31.93 -6.08 -6.28
CA ALA A 327 31.27 -5.98 -7.57
C ALA A 327 29.76 -6.07 -7.40
N TRP A 328 29.05 -5.06 -7.88
CA TRP A 328 27.60 -4.99 -7.75
C TRP A 328 26.93 -4.24 -8.89
N TRP A 329 25.69 -4.63 -9.17
CA TRP A 329 24.72 -3.86 -9.95
C TRP A 329 23.60 -3.40 -9.02
N LYS A 330 23.21 -2.13 -9.12
CA LYS A 330 22.14 -1.51 -8.33
C LYS A 330 21.07 -0.93 -9.25
N VAL A 331 19.83 -1.24 -8.94
CA VAL A 331 18.62 -0.70 -9.57
C VAL A 331 17.92 0.21 -8.57
N ASP A 332 17.53 1.40 -9.01
CA ASP A 332 16.61 2.30 -8.34
C ASP A 332 15.29 2.31 -9.13
N LEU A 333 14.21 1.87 -8.50
CA LEU A 333 12.88 1.81 -9.13
C LEU A 333 12.22 3.17 -9.34
N GLY A 334 12.79 4.25 -8.79
CA GLY A 334 12.22 5.60 -8.83
C GLY A 334 11.65 6.02 -7.47
N LYS A 335 11.56 7.33 -7.26
CA LYS A 335 11.21 7.94 -5.95
C LYS A 335 9.82 7.59 -5.45
N ASP A 336 8.88 7.32 -6.36
CA ASP A 336 7.47 7.06 -6.05
C ASP A 336 7.18 5.55 -6.04
N HIS A 337 8.21 4.70 -6.19
CA HIS A 337 8.07 3.27 -6.37
C HIS A 337 8.68 2.44 -5.26
N GLN A 338 7.99 1.35 -4.94
CA GLN A 338 8.45 0.35 -3.98
C GLN A 338 8.03 -1.04 -4.43
N LEU A 339 8.85 -2.04 -4.09
CA LEU A 339 8.61 -3.44 -4.41
C LEU A 339 8.79 -4.30 -3.16
N MET A 340 7.76 -5.09 -2.84
CA MET A 340 7.90 -6.28 -1.99
C MET A 340 8.33 -7.44 -2.89
N CYS A 341 9.63 -7.72 -2.93
CA CYS A 341 10.24 -8.59 -3.92
C CYS A 341 10.19 -10.06 -3.46
N ASN A 342 9.51 -10.92 -4.23
CA ASN A 342 9.35 -12.34 -3.93
C ASN A 342 10.01 -13.28 -4.95
N TYR A 343 10.58 -12.74 -6.04
CA TYR A 343 11.33 -13.49 -7.03
C TYR A 343 12.28 -12.56 -7.79
N TYR A 344 13.35 -13.12 -8.34
CA TYR A 344 14.18 -12.41 -9.30
C TYR A 344 14.80 -13.35 -10.33
N THR A 345 15.13 -12.80 -11.50
CA THR A 345 15.78 -13.50 -12.62
C THR A 345 17.06 -12.78 -12.98
N LEU A 346 18.13 -13.55 -13.21
CA LEU A 346 19.38 -13.06 -13.82
C LEU A 346 19.65 -13.80 -15.13
N ARG A 347 20.41 -13.17 -16.03
CA ARG A 347 21.02 -13.86 -17.18
C ARG A 347 22.52 -13.61 -17.21
N GLN A 348 23.29 -14.69 -17.28
CA GLN A 348 24.74 -14.62 -17.53
C GLN A 348 25.00 -13.96 -18.89
N ASP A 349 26.06 -13.16 -19.00
CA ASP A 349 26.55 -12.70 -20.30
C ASP A 349 27.25 -13.85 -21.08
N GLY A 350 28.12 -13.54 -22.05
CA GLY A 350 28.89 -14.53 -22.80
C GLY A 350 30.16 -15.05 -22.09
N SER A 351 30.48 -14.51 -20.91
CA SER A 351 31.72 -14.80 -20.18
C SER A 351 31.64 -16.14 -19.43
N ALA A 352 32.79 -16.81 -19.31
CA ALA A 352 32.93 -18.08 -18.58
C ALA A 352 33.20 -17.93 -17.06
N GLY A 353 33.18 -16.69 -16.55
CA GLY A 353 33.26 -16.38 -15.12
C GLY A 353 31.88 -16.39 -14.48
N TYR A 354 31.44 -17.53 -13.96
CA TYR A 354 30.12 -17.69 -13.36
C TYR A 354 30.15 -17.27 -11.89
N MET A 355 29.11 -16.54 -11.46
CA MET A 355 28.93 -16.22 -10.04
C MET A 355 28.64 -17.49 -9.22
N ARG A 356 29.15 -17.52 -7.99
CA ARG A 356 28.99 -18.64 -7.04
C ARG A 356 28.49 -18.18 -5.69
N SER A 357 28.96 -17.04 -5.21
CA SER A 357 28.53 -16.47 -3.93
C SER A 357 28.15 -15.02 -4.13
N TRP A 358 26.89 -14.69 -3.86
CA TRP A 358 26.35 -13.35 -3.98
C TRP A 358 25.13 -13.16 -3.07
N LYS A 359 24.68 -11.92 -2.95
CA LYS A 359 23.45 -11.55 -2.27
C LYS A 359 22.57 -10.71 -3.20
N LEU A 360 21.26 -10.93 -3.11
CA LEU A 360 20.29 -9.92 -3.49
C LEU A 360 19.92 -9.13 -2.24
N GLN A 361 19.99 -7.81 -2.31
CA GLN A 361 19.67 -6.92 -1.21
C GLN A 361 18.64 -5.86 -1.64
N GLY A 362 17.80 -5.45 -0.70
CA GLY A 362 16.84 -4.35 -0.84
C GLY A 362 17.21 -3.18 0.08
N SER A 363 16.84 -1.95 -0.31
CA SER A 363 17.06 -0.74 0.48
C SER A 363 16.00 0.32 0.20
N LEU A 364 15.67 1.13 1.21
CA LEU A 364 14.75 2.27 1.07
C LEU A 364 15.48 3.56 0.67
N ASP A 365 16.75 3.70 1.08
CA ASP A 365 17.56 4.92 0.94
C ASP A 365 18.77 4.75 0.00
N GLY A 366 19.11 3.53 -0.36
CA GLY A 366 20.29 3.18 -1.16
C GLY A 366 21.59 3.09 -0.35
N GLU A 367 21.53 3.29 0.97
CA GLU A 367 22.67 3.32 1.89
C GLU A 367 22.61 2.16 2.90
N ASN A 368 21.43 1.92 3.49
CA ASN A 368 21.17 0.83 4.42
C ASN A 368 20.52 -0.35 3.70
N TRP A 369 21.19 -1.50 3.71
CA TRP A 369 20.82 -2.66 2.89
C TRP A 369 20.38 -3.85 3.72
N THR A 370 19.24 -4.43 3.34
CA THR A 370 18.69 -5.66 3.91
C THR A 370 18.92 -6.83 2.97
N ASP A 371 19.47 -7.93 3.49
CA ASP A 371 19.64 -9.17 2.74
C ASP A 371 18.28 -9.82 2.44
N LEU A 372 17.92 -9.91 1.16
CA LEU A 372 16.72 -10.61 0.69
C LEU A 372 17.01 -12.08 0.42
N ARG A 373 18.16 -12.36 -0.20
CA ARG A 373 18.60 -13.73 -0.47
C ARG A 373 20.12 -13.84 -0.49
N LEU A 374 20.64 -14.87 0.19
CA LEU A 374 22.05 -15.21 0.21
C LEU A 374 22.30 -16.48 -0.61
N HIS A 375 23.29 -16.42 -1.50
CA HIS A 375 23.79 -17.55 -2.27
C HIS A 375 25.23 -17.85 -1.84
N VAL A 376 25.50 -19.14 -1.56
CA VAL A 376 26.84 -19.64 -1.21
C VAL A 376 27.13 -20.85 -2.09
N ASN A 377 28.15 -20.74 -2.95
CA ASN A 377 28.54 -21.76 -3.91
C ASN A 377 27.37 -22.29 -4.78
N ASP A 378 26.48 -21.41 -5.23
CA ASP A 378 25.34 -21.75 -6.09
C ASP A 378 25.83 -22.10 -7.51
N GLN A 379 25.46 -23.29 -7.98
CA GLN A 379 25.91 -23.86 -9.26
C GLN A 379 24.85 -23.80 -10.36
N THR A 380 23.73 -23.08 -10.15
CA THR A 380 22.60 -23.02 -11.08
C THR A 380 23.04 -22.51 -12.47
N THR A 381 23.83 -21.43 -12.49
CA THR A 381 24.41 -20.87 -13.71
C THR A 381 25.72 -21.56 -14.05
N CYS A 382 25.76 -22.23 -15.19
CA CYS A 382 26.92 -23.02 -15.65
C CYS A 382 27.22 -22.88 -17.15
N ARG A 383 26.46 -22.08 -17.89
CA ARG A 383 26.64 -21.86 -19.34
C ARG A 383 26.52 -20.37 -19.70
N PRO A 384 27.20 -19.90 -20.75
CA PRO A 384 27.03 -18.54 -21.24
C PRO A 384 25.58 -18.27 -21.67
N GLY A 385 25.06 -17.08 -21.41
CA GLY A 385 23.71 -16.68 -21.81
C GLY A 385 22.57 -17.36 -21.07
N GLN A 386 22.86 -18.22 -20.09
CA GLN A 386 21.86 -18.94 -19.31
C GLN A 386 21.08 -17.99 -18.40
N PHE A 387 19.76 -18.15 -18.39
CA PHE A 387 18.89 -17.58 -17.37
C PHE A 387 18.88 -18.46 -16.12
N ALA A 388 18.77 -17.82 -14.97
CA ALA A 388 18.50 -18.48 -13.71
C ALA A 388 17.62 -17.56 -12.87
N SER A 389 16.65 -18.16 -12.19
CA SER A 389 15.67 -17.43 -11.39
C SER A 389 15.50 -18.09 -10.04
N TRP A 390 15.26 -17.28 -9.01
CA TRP A 390 15.16 -17.76 -7.64
C TRP A 390 14.03 -17.07 -6.88
N PRO A 391 13.25 -17.83 -6.09
CA PRO A 391 12.28 -17.24 -5.18
C PRO A 391 12.95 -16.50 -4.04
N ILE A 392 12.26 -15.56 -3.42
CA ILE A 392 12.69 -14.87 -2.19
C ILE A 392 11.67 -15.24 -1.12
N HIS A 393 12.16 -15.74 0.01
CA HIS A 393 11.32 -16.25 1.10
C HIS A 393 11.64 -15.53 2.41
N GLY A 394 10.71 -15.63 3.36
CA GLY A 394 10.85 -15.08 4.70
C GLY A 394 10.35 -13.65 4.83
N ALA A 395 10.44 -13.10 6.05
CA ALA A 395 9.87 -11.80 6.41
C ALA A 395 10.37 -10.64 5.53
N ASN A 396 11.63 -10.69 5.10
CA ASN A 396 12.24 -9.64 4.29
C ASN A 396 11.64 -9.52 2.87
N ALA A 397 11.00 -10.58 2.35
CA ALA A 397 10.32 -10.54 1.05
C ALA A 397 9.06 -9.66 1.06
N TYR A 398 8.48 -9.43 2.26
CA TYR A 398 7.29 -8.60 2.48
C TYR A 398 7.64 -7.15 2.83
N LEU A 399 8.93 -6.79 2.86
CA LEU A 399 9.34 -5.41 3.09
C LEU A 399 9.38 -4.64 1.76
N PRO A 400 8.76 -3.45 1.68
CA PRO A 400 8.79 -2.64 0.47
C PRO A 400 10.15 -1.94 0.34
N PHE A 401 10.86 -2.18 -0.76
CA PHE A 401 12.14 -1.52 -1.06
C PHE A 401 12.07 -0.76 -2.38
N ARG A 402 12.81 0.36 -2.46
CA ARG A 402 12.97 1.16 -3.68
C ARG A 402 14.21 0.73 -4.46
N PHE A 403 15.30 0.46 -3.76
CA PHE A 403 16.58 0.10 -4.33
C PHE A 403 16.83 -1.39 -4.18
N PHE A 404 17.38 -2.00 -5.22
CA PHE A 404 17.80 -3.40 -5.21
C PHE A 404 19.23 -3.50 -5.73
N ARG A 405 20.05 -4.37 -5.12
CA ARG A 405 21.38 -4.66 -5.67
C ARG A 405 21.72 -6.14 -5.62
N VAL A 406 22.39 -6.58 -6.67
CA VAL A 406 23.07 -7.87 -6.73
C VAL A 406 24.53 -7.62 -6.41
N LEU A 407 25.03 -8.21 -5.32
CA LEU A 407 26.37 -7.99 -4.79
C LEU A 407 27.14 -9.30 -4.71
N LEU A 408 28.30 -9.40 -5.37
CA LEU A 408 29.20 -10.53 -5.17
C LEU A 408 29.73 -10.55 -3.74
N THR A 409 29.75 -11.73 -3.13
CA THR A 409 30.34 -11.97 -1.80
C THR A 409 31.54 -12.91 -1.85
N GLY A 410 31.88 -13.41 -3.04
CA GLY A 410 33.07 -14.18 -3.32
C GLY A 410 33.45 -14.11 -4.79
N PRO A 411 34.64 -14.61 -5.16
CA PRO A 411 35.08 -14.64 -6.55
C PRO A 411 34.21 -15.56 -7.41
N THR A 412 34.18 -15.28 -8.71
CA THR A 412 33.59 -16.15 -9.74
C THR A 412 34.41 -17.42 -9.95
N THR A 413 33.92 -18.35 -10.79
CA THR A 413 34.66 -19.56 -11.19
C THR A 413 36.01 -19.29 -11.86
N SER A 414 36.20 -18.10 -12.43
CA SER A 414 37.49 -17.68 -13.02
C SER A 414 38.41 -16.97 -12.01
N LEU A 415 38.09 -17.01 -10.72
CA LEU A 415 38.77 -16.31 -9.63
C LEU A 415 38.76 -14.77 -9.79
N SER A 416 37.90 -14.25 -10.66
CA SER A 416 37.70 -12.82 -10.87
C SER A 416 36.54 -12.27 -10.03
N TRP A 417 36.54 -10.97 -9.76
CA TRP A 417 35.44 -10.24 -9.13
C TRP A 417 34.63 -9.44 -10.18
N ASN A 418 34.34 -10.07 -11.32
CA ASN A 418 33.48 -9.48 -12.35
C ASN A 418 32.08 -10.07 -12.23
N LEU A 419 31.09 -9.23 -11.97
CA LEU A 419 29.69 -9.65 -11.96
C LEU A 419 29.15 -9.61 -13.40
N CYS A 420 29.37 -10.72 -14.12
CA CYS A 420 29.10 -10.86 -15.56
C CYS A 420 27.63 -11.23 -15.86
N ILE A 421 26.73 -10.27 -15.73
CA ILE A 421 25.30 -10.42 -16.03
C ILE A 421 24.84 -9.41 -17.08
N CYS A 422 23.90 -9.84 -17.93
CA CYS A 422 23.32 -9.03 -19.00
C CYS A 422 21.80 -8.87 -18.91
N TYR A 423 21.17 -9.42 -17.87
CA TYR A 423 19.75 -9.29 -17.60
C TYR A 423 19.51 -9.33 -16.09
N LEU A 424 18.60 -8.47 -15.63
CA LEU A 424 17.99 -8.53 -14.31
C LEU A 424 16.50 -8.24 -14.46
N GLU A 425 15.67 -9.03 -13.77
CA GLU A 425 14.23 -8.79 -13.61
C GLU A 425 13.82 -9.10 -12.18
N LEU A 426 12.87 -8.33 -11.65
CA LEU A 426 12.35 -8.43 -10.28
C LEU A 426 10.84 -8.69 -10.31
N TYR A 427 10.32 -9.42 -9.33
CA TYR A 427 8.91 -9.82 -9.27
C TYR A 427 8.37 -9.68 -7.85
N GLY A 428 7.05 -9.54 -7.75
CA GLY A 428 6.33 -9.44 -6.48
C GLY A 428 5.23 -8.40 -6.55
N TYR A 429 5.10 -7.63 -5.48
CA TYR A 429 4.05 -6.61 -5.36
C TYR A 429 4.69 -5.22 -5.51
N PHE A 430 4.36 -4.53 -6.59
CA PHE A 430 5.00 -3.27 -7.04
C PHE A 430 4.06 -2.08 -6.97
N LYS A 431 4.41 -1.05 -6.20
CA LYS A 431 3.63 0.20 -6.03
C LYS A 431 4.14 1.28 -6.95
#